data_AF-A0A9W8QU19-F1
#
_entry.id   AF-A0A9W8QU19-F1
#
_cell.length_a   1.000
_cell.length_b   1.000
_cell.length_c   1.000
_cell.angle_alpha   90.00
_cell.angle_beta   90.00
_cell.angle_gamma   90.00
#
_symmetry.space_group_name_H-M   'P 1'
#
loop_
_entity.id
_entity.type
_entity.pdbx_description
1 polymer ?
#
loop_
_entity_poly.entity_id
_entity_poly.type
_entity_poly.pdbx_seq_one_letter_code
_entity_poly.pdbx_strand_id
1 'polypeptide(L)'
;MPYQYFKNAVKDFEPTSVLVPPHGLMDDIAPVSWANDKATKLGFYRINKGPAIEYICPTHEVKLILEGSHEIRDTETGQVTISEPGKAMLSMNGPTQN
;
A
#
# COMPACT_ATOMS: atom_id res chain seq x y z
N MET A 1 23.90 5.62 -4.30
CA MET A 1 23.31 5.62 -5.65
C MET A 1 22.83 7.03 -5.97
N PRO A 2 22.92 7.49 -7.23
CA PRO A 2 22.34 8.76 -7.64
C PRO A 2 20.81 8.73 -7.48
N TYR A 3 20.20 9.88 -7.18
CA TYR A 3 18.75 10.00 -7.06
C TYR A 3 18.06 9.70 -8.39
N GLN A 4 16.99 8.91 -8.35
CA GLN A 4 16.07 8.74 -9.47
C GLN A 4 14.87 9.66 -9.26
N TYR A 5 14.58 10.49 -10.27
CA TYR A 5 13.47 11.44 -10.23
C TYR A 5 12.44 11.06 -11.28
N PHE A 6 11.18 10.93 -10.84
CA PHE A 6 10.04 10.62 -11.68
C PHE A 6 9.04 11.78 -11.63
N LYS A 7 8.97 12.58 -12.70
CA LYS A 7 8.14 13.80 -12.75
C LYS A 7 6.65 13.49 -12.56
N ASN A 8 6.16 12.37 -13.09
CA ASN A 8 4.75 11.99 -13.03
C ASN A 8 4.56 10.55 -12.53
N ALA A 9 5.26 10.16 -11.46
CA ALA A 9 5.35 8.77 -10.99
C ALA A 9 4.00 8.03 -10.93
N VAL A 10 2.95 8.65 -10.39
CA VAL A 10 1.61 8.03 -10.27
C VAL A 10 1.00 7.68 -11.63
N LYS A 11 1.27 8.51 -12.64
CA LYS A 11 0.79 8.30 -14.01
C LYS A 11 1.67 7.31 -14.78
N ASP A 12 2.99 7.39 -14.57
CA ASP A 12 3.97 6.60 -15.31
C ASP A 12 4.03 5.14 -14.81
N PHE A 13 3.62 4.90 -13.55
CA PHE A 13 3.62 3.59 -12.89
C PHE A 13 2.21 3.19 -12.46
N GLU A 14 1.28 3.16 -13.41
CA GLU A 14 -0.07 2.65 -13.17
C GLU A 14 -0.03 1.13 -12.86
N PRO A 15 -0.50 0.68 -11.68
CA PRO A 15 -0.40 -0.72 -11.31
C PRO A 15 -1.29 -1.64 -12.16
N THR A 16 -0.78 -2.82 -12.50
CA THR A 16 -1.38 -3.84 -13.34
C THR A 16 -1.41 -5.21 -12.68
N SER A 17 -0.43 -5.52 -11.81
CA SER A 17 -0.41 -6.81 -11.12
C SER A 17 -1.52 -6.88 -10.07
N VAL A 18 -2.21 -8.02 -10.01
CA VAL A 18 -3.32 -8.22 -9.08
C VAL A 18 -2.77 -8.38 -7.66
N LEU A 19 -3.14 -7.45 -6.79
CA LEU A 19 -2.92 -7.58 -5.34
C LEU A 19 -4.03 -8.44 -4.73
N VAL A 20 -5.28 -8.12 -5.05
CA VAL A 20 -6.46 -8.82 -4.53
C VAL A 20 -7.61 -8.77 -5.54
N PRO A 21 -8.12 -9.93 -5.99
CA PRO A 21 -9.25 -9.95 -6.91
C PRO A 21 -10.55 -9.42 -6.28
N PRO A 22 -11.46 -8.79 -7.05
CA PRO A 22 -11.30 -8.31 -8.42
C PRO A 22 -10.77 -6.87 -8.57
N HIS A 23 -10.41 -6.18 -7.48
CA HIS A 23 -10.37 -4.71 -7.47
C HIS A 23 -9.12 -4.07 -6.85
N GLY A 24 -8.13 -4.85 -6.42
CA GLY A 24 -6.85 -4.35 -5.94
C GLY A 24 -5.69 -4.70 -6.88
N LEU A 25 -4.89 -3.68 -7.22
CA LEU A 25 -3.70 -3.77 -8.06
C LEU A 25 -2.49 -3.18 -7.34
N MET A 26 -1.28 -3.70 -7.57
CA MET A 26 -0.04 -3.20 -6.97
C MET A 26 1.19 -3.57 -7.81
N ASP A 27 2.10 -2.63 -8.02
CA ASP A 27 3.38 -2.89 -8.68
C ASP A 27 4.53 -2.14 -7.99
N ASP A 28 5.72 -2.76 -7.98
CA ASP A 28 6.96 -2.18 -7.47
C ASP A 28 7.53 -1.17 -8.51
N ILE A 29 7.96 0.01 -8.08
CA ILE A 29 8.60 1.03 -8.94
C ILE A 29 10.13 1.03 -8.84
N ALA A 30 10.67 0.32 -7.86
CA ALA A 30 12.10 0.23 -7.61
C ALA A 30 12.50 -1.22 -7.34
N PRO A 31 13.74 -1.62 -7.70
CA PRO A 31 14.26 -2.92 -7.30
C PRO A 31 14.30 -3.03 -5.78
N VAL A 32 14.23 -4.27 -5.29
CA VAL A 32 14.39 -4.56 -3.86
C VAL A 32 15.72 -4.01 -3.37
N SER A 33 15.66 -3.15 -2.36
CA SER A 33 16.85 -2.68 -1.64
C SER A 33 17.00 -3.47 -0.35
N TRP A 34 18.24 -3.73 0.06
CA TRP A 34 18.55 -4.42 1.31
C TRP A 34 19.21 -3.45 2.28
N ALA A 35 18.65 -3.34 3.48
CA ALA A 35 19.26 -2.64 4.59
C ALA A 35 19.29 -3.58 5.80
N ASN A 36 20.48 -3.84 6.35
CA ASN A 36 20.66 -4.78 7.47
C ASN A 36 19.98 -6.14 7.23
N ASP A 37 20.18 -6.72 6.05
CA ASP A 37 19.57 -8.00 5.63
C ASP A 37 18.03 -8.01 5.59
N LYS A 38 17.39 -6.82 5.58
CA LYS A 38 15.94 -6.68 5.39
C LYS A 38 15.64 -6.08 4.02
N ALA A 39 14.82 -6.79 3.24
CA ALA A 39 14.33 -6.34 1.95
C ALA A 39 13.30 -5.21 2.14
N THR A 40 13.49 -4.12 1.40
CA THR A 40 12.54 -3.01 1.28
C THR A 40 12.12 -2.89 -0.18
N LYS A 41 10.81 -2.73 -0.38
CA LYS A 41 10.17 -2.47 -1.68
C LYS A 41 9.46 -1.13 -1.64
N LEU A 42 9.33 -0.50 -2.80
CA LEU A 42 8.58 0.72 -3.00
C LEU A 42 7.75 0.55 -4.26
N GLY A 43 6.46 0.89 -4.17
CA GLY A 43 5.52 0.68 -5.26
C GLY A 43 4.28 1.55 -5.12
N PHE A 44 3.39 1.44 -6.11
CA PHE A 44 2.05 2.01 -6.05
C PHE A 44 1.02 0.91 -5.93
N TYR A 45 -0.06 1.21 -5.23
CA TYR A 45 -1.24 0.35 -5.16
C TYR A 45 -2.49 1.15 -5.53
N ARG A 46 -3.48 0.46 -6.07
CA ARG A 46 -4.82 0.99 -6.34
C ARG A 46 -5.84 -0.01 -5.87
N ILE A 47 -6.81 0.46 -5.08
CA ILE A 47 -7.97 -0.33 -4.67
C ILE A 47 -9.20 0.41 -5.18
N ASN A 48 -9.91 -0.20 -6.12
CA ASN A 48 -11.18 0.31 -6.64
C ASN A 48 -12.31 -0.01 -5.67
N LYS A 49 -13.39 0.78 -5.71
CA LYS A 49 -14.59 0.51 -4.92
C LYS A 49 -15.11 -0.91 -5.21
N GLY A 50 -15.35 -1.67 -4.15
CA GLY A 50 -15.77 -3.06 -4.24
C GLY A 50 -16.17 -3.63 -2.88
N PRO A 51 -16.31 -4.96 -2.77
CA PRO A 51 -16.42 -5.66 -1.49
C PRO A 51 -15.25 -5.33 -0.56
N ALA A 52 -15.44 -5.48 0.75
CA ALA A 52 -14.35 -5.39 1.71
C ALA A 52 -13.25 -6.41 1.38
N ILE A 53 -11.99 -6.02 1.58
CA ILE A 53 -10.83 -6.88 1.38
C ILE A 53 -10.27 -7.22 2.75
N GLU A 54 -10.31 -8.51 3.09
CA GLU A 54 -9.56 -9.02 4.23
C GLU A 54 -8.11 -9.29 3.81
N TYR A 55 -7.16 -8.65 4.49
CA TYR A 55 -5.73 -8.78 4.21
C TYR A 55 -4.91 -8.85 5.50
N ILE A 56 -4.04 -9.87 5.58
CA ILE A 56 -3.02 -9.97 6.62
C ILE A 56 -1.74 -9.37 6.06
N CYS A 57 -1.24 -8.31 6.71
CA CYS A 57 0.03 -7.69 6.37
C CYS A 57 1.18 -8.42 7.09
N PRO A 58 2.01 -9.22 6.38
CA PRO A 58 3.05 -10.04 7.01
C PRO A 58 4.34 -9.25 7.27
N THR A 59 4.38 -7.99 6.86
CA THR A 59 5.55 -7.12 6.89
C THR A 59 5.20 -5.76 7.45
N HIS A 60 6.20 -5.03 7.90
CA HIS A 60 6.03 -3.61 8.21
C HIS A 60 5.76 -2.83 6.91
N GLU A 61 4.62 -2.17 6.81
CA GLU A 61 4.20 -1.38 5.65
C GLU A 61 3.86 0.05 6.05
N VAL A 62 4.21 0.99 5.18
CA VAL A 62 3.68 2.36 5.19
C VAL A 62 2.97 2.59 3.87
N LYS A 63 1.71 3.01 3.94
CA LYS A 63 0.89 3.37 2.79
C LYS A 63 0.54 4.85 2.86
N LEU A 64 0.97 5.62 1.85
CA LEU A 64 0.60 7.02 1.68
C LEU A 64 -0.58 7.11 0.73
N ILE A 65 -1.67 7.77 1.14
CA ILE A 65 -2.82 7.97 0.27
C ILE A 65 -2.59 9.17 -0.61
N LEU A 66 -2.63 8.95 -1.91
CA LEU A 66 -2.46 9.99 -2.92
C LEU A 66 -3.80 10.51 -3.43
N GLU A 67 -4.78 9.62 -3.59
CA GLU A 67 -6.10 9.91 -4.14
C GLU A 67 -7.18 9.01 -3.51
N GLY A 68 -8.43 9.48 -3.55
CA GLY A 68 -9.58 8.73 -3.06
C GLY A 68 -9.68 8.68 -1.54
N SER A 69 -10.56 7.80 -1.05
CA SER A 69 -10.74 7.55 0.38
C SER A 69 -10.96 6.07 0.63
N HIS A 70 -10.31 5.54 1.68
CA HIS A 70 -10.45 4.15 2.08
C HIS A 70 -10.86 4.08 3.55
N GLU A 71 -11.95 3.35 3.83
CA GLU A 71 -12.23 2.88 5.18
C GLU A 71 -11.34 1.68 5.44
N ILE A 72 -10.69 1.67 6.59
CA ILE A 72 -9.82 0.58 7.01
C ILE A 72 -10.24 0.21 8.42
N ARG A 73 -10.47 -1.09 8.64
CA ARG A 73 -10.84 -1.62 9.93
C ARG A 73 -9.74 -2.55 10.44
N ASP A 74 -9.15 -2.18 11.55
CA ASP A 74 -8.34 -3.11 12.32
C ASP A 74 -9.28 -4.06 13.06
N THR A 75 -9.16 -5.35 12.74
CA THR A 75 -10.03 -6.40 13.29
C THR A 75 -9.71 -6.77 14.74
N GLU A 76 -8.48 -6.56 15.19
CA GLU A 76 -8.10 -6.89 16.57
C GLU A 76 -8.48 -5.77 17.53
N THR A 77 -8.26 -4.52 17.14
CA THR A 77 -8.61 -3.36 17.98
C THR A 77 -10.03 -2.86 17.75
N GLY A 78 -10.65 -3.22 16.63
CA GLY A 78 -11.93 -2.68 16.17
C GLY A 78 -11.84 -1.22 15.68
N GLN A 79 -10.63 -0.66 15.60
CA GLN A 79 -10.43 0.71 15.16
C GLN A 79 -10.82 0.86 13.68
N VAL A 80 -11.60 1.90 13.41
CA VAL A 80 -11.96 2.29 12.04
C VAL A 80 -11.31 3.62 11.72
N THR A 81 -10.61 3.69 10.60
CA THR A 81 -9.98 4.91 10.11
C THR A 81 -10.39 5.17 8.68
N ILE A 82 -10.68 6.43 8.36
CA ILE A 82 -10.88 6.89 6.98
C ILE A 82 -9.58 7.55 6.53
N SER A 83 -8.87 6.86 5.64
CA SER A 83 -7.64 7.36 5.03
C SER A 83 -7.97 8.15 3.77
N GLU A 84 -7.36 9.32 3.62
CA GLU A 84 -7.65 10.35 2.60
C GLU A 84 -6.32 10.97 2.13
N PRO A 85 -6.29 11.72 1.01
CA PRO A 85 -5.04 12.23 0.45
C PRO A 85 -4.21 13.00 1.47
N GLY A 86 -2.92 12.66 1.56
CA GLY A 86 -1.98 13.24 2.53
C GLY A 86 -1.93 12.53 3.89
N LYS A 87 -2.79 11.54 4.14
CA LYS A 87 -2.68 10.66 5.31
C LYS A 87 -1.73 9.49 5.04
N ALA A 88 -1.10 9.01 6.10
CA ALA A 88 -0.27 7.81 6.10
C ALA A 88 -0.90 6.74 6.98
N MET A 89 -0.92 5.51 6.50
CA MET A 89 -1.20 4.33 7.32
C MET A 89 0.09 3.57 7.57
N LEU A 90 0.33 3.24 8.84
CA LEU A 90 1.41 2.37 9.27
C LEU A 90 0.83 1.04 9.74
N SER A 91 1.34 -0.05 9.20
CA SER A 91 1.03 -1.41 9.62
C SER A 91 2.33 -2.05 10.07
N MET A 92 2.49 -2.25 11.38
CA MET A 92 3.65 -2.95 11.92
C MET A 92 3.25 -4.42 12.13
N ASN A 93 4.15 -5.38 11.92
CA ASN A 93 3.89 -6.83 12.04
C ASN A 93 2.75 -7.19 13.03
N GLY A 94 1.60 -7.58 12.46
CA GLY A 94 0.32 -8.00 13.09
C GLY A 94 -0.62 -6.84 13.49
N PRO A 95 -1.96 -6.85 13.18
CA PRO A 95 -2.81 -7.91 12.60
C PRO A 95 -3.75 -7.46 11.45
N THR A 96 -4.66 -8.37 11.05
CA THR A 96 -5.57 -8.35 9.88
C THR A 96 -6.37 -7.05 9.70
N GLN A 97 -6.37 -6.53 8.46
CA GLN A 97 -7.22 -5.42 8.00
C GLN A 97 -8.45 -5.97 7.26
N ASN A 98 -9.64 -5.49 7.63
CA ASN A 98 -10.91 -5.71 6.92
C ASN A 98 -11.39 -4.44 6.22
#